data_AF-A0A496Q981-F1
#
_entry.id   AF-A0A496Q981-F1
#
_cell.length_a   1.000
_cell.length_b   1.000
_cell.length_c   1.000
_cell.angle_alpha   90.00
_cell.angle_beta   90.00
_cell.angle_gamma   90.00
#
_symmetry.space_group_name_H-M   'P 1'
#
loop_
_entity.id
_entity.type
_entity.pdbx_description
1 polymer ?
#
loop_
_entity_poly.entity_id
_entity_poly.type
_entity_poly.pdbx_seq_one_letter_code
_entity_poly.pdbx_strand_id
1 'polypeptide(L)'
;MKKLIPFIAAGLFLLLFAACAEIPTLPAVIPPDPEGVTEPTTWGDSVEVYGSIDKAPFLTPLDIPDFVKVKVSIPEYLGEDLGKENFRVFEDGKAQGFLLFKETEKRSAVDIMLIIDTTGSMYNAIDGVKASIVDFIDSLKSSGMDVRVGVVPFDDAAPSRDLYIDTTNRTWQDLTDLDTAEAYVNQLYATGGGDGPENPYAGVMYAWENASWRRGAQKIFILITDASAHDPDDPGDASGEPLYYKSDVIGAIKGFATLHAVVVPGWYYSESDTDFTSYDDVREIAVETGGLVYYTDYYGNVDLTTIGVIEYVESSWVIVFESDSPEETHNVDVYFDGDGSEYTTDDQGALHLVGVVY
;
A
#
# COMPACT_ATOMS: atom_id res chain seq x y z
N MET A 1 -47.80 44.96 -43.75
CA MET A 1 -47.85 45.22 -42.29
C MET A 1 -47.91 43.90 -41.55
N LYS A 2 -47.02 43.71 -40.57
CA LYS A 2 -46.97 42.63 -39.55
C LYS A 2 -46.54 41.25 -40.07
N LYS A 3 -45.64 40.50 -39.43
CA LYS A 3 -44.73 40.68 -38.27
C LYS A 3 -43.72 39.51 -38.31
N LEU A 4 -42.45 39.80 -38.01
CA LEU A 4 -41.42 38.82 -37.64
C LEU A 4 -41.79 38.13 -36.33
N ILE A 5 -41.55 36.81 -36.23
CA ILE A 5 -41.15 36.11 -34.99
C ILE A 5 -40.08 35.09 -35.41
N PRO A 6 -38.83 35.17 -34.91
CA PRO A 6 -37.81 34.16 -35.16
C PRO A 6 -37.94 33.00 -34.16
N PHE A 7 -37.66 31.79 -34.64
CA PHE A 7 -37.49 30.58 -33.84
C PHE A 7 -36.40 30.79 -32.78
N ILE A 8 -36.75 30.59 -31.51
CA ILE A 8 -35.80 30.43 -30.42
C ILE A 8 -35.32 28.97 -30.48
N ALA A 9 -34.16 28.75 -31.10
CA ALA A 9 -33.37 27.55 -30.84
C ALA A 9 -32.56 27.84 -29.56
N ALA A 10 -32.97 27.25 -28.44
CA ALA A 10 -32.18 27.24 -27.22
C ALA A 10 -30.94 26.37 -27.47
N GLY A 11 -29.84 27.01 -27.86
CA GLY A 11 -28.54 26.39 -27.96
C GLY A 11 -28.05 26.01 -26.56
N LEU A 12 -27.86 24.71 -26.35
CA LEU A 12 -27.15 24.15 -25.22
C LEU A 12 -25.70 24.65 -25.26
N PHE A 13 -25.39 25.70 -24.49
CA PHE A 13 -24.04 26.21 -24.33
C PHE A 13 -23.32 25.29 -23.33
N LEU A 14 -22.75 24.19 -23.82
CA LEU A 14 -21.74 23.45 -23.06
C LEU A 14 -20.50 24.34 -22.98
N LEU A 15 -20.31 24.99 -21.83
CA LEU A 15 -19.04 25.57 -21.44
C LEU A 15 -18.05 24.42 -21.20
N LEU A 16 -17.41 23.97 -22.28
CA LEU A 16 -16.17 23.21 -22.22
C LEU A 16 -15.10 24.16 -21.66
N PHE A 17 -14.91 24.17 -20.35
CA PHE A 17 -13.64 24.56 -19.77
C PHE A 17 -12.62 23.48 -20.17
N ALA A 18 -12.09 23.61 -21.38
CA ALA A 18 -10.82 23.02 -21.74
C ALA A 18 -9.73 23.75 -20.96
N ALA A 19 -9.58 23.41 -19.69
CA ALA A 19 -8.26 23.48 -19.08
C ALA A 19 -7.46 22.34 -19.71
N CYS A 20 -6.88 22.61 -20.88
CA CYS A 20 -5.66 21.92 -21.26
C CYS A 20 -4.65 22.25 -20.17
N ALA A 21 -4.60 21.44 -19.12
CA ALA A 21 -3.34 21.24 -18.43
C ALA A 21 -2.38 20.76 -19.52
N GLU A 22 -1.44 21.60 -19.91
CA GLU A 22 -0.21 21.13 -20.53
C GLU A 22 0.35 20.14 -19.51
N ILE A 23 0.11 18.84 -19.70
CA ILE A 23 0.76 17.81 -18.91
C ILE A 23 2.21 17.87 -19.39
N PRO A 24 3.16 18.36 -18.59
CA PRO A 24 4.54 18.39 -19.02
C PRO A 24 4.99 16.94 -19.11
N THR A 25 5.15 16.41 -20.33
CA THR A 25 5.97 15.22 -20.54
C THR A 25 7.37 15.63 -20.13
N LEU A 26 7.83 15.23 -18.94
CA LEU A 26 9.24 15.34 -18.59
C LEU A 26 9.95 14.30 -19.45
N PRO A 27 10.74 14.67 -20.48
CA PRO A 27 11.64 13.70 -21.09
C PRO A 27 12.81 13.55 -20.11
N ALA A 28 12.57 12.78 -19.04
CA ALA A 28 13.65 12.37 -18.18
C ALA A 28 14.34 11.23 -18.90
N VAL A 29 15.46 11.54 -19.56
CA VAL A 29 16.32 10.51 -20.16
C VAL A 29 17.07 9.85 -19.02
N ILE A 30 16.91 8.53 -18.89
CA ILE A 30 17.68 7.74 -17.93
C ILE A 30 19.16 7.89 -18.28
N PRO A 31 20.03 8.24 -17.31
CA PRO A 31 21.47 8.34 -17.58
C PRO A 31 22.03 6.97 -17.99
N PRO A 32 23.12 6.93 -18.78
CA PRO A 32 23.73 5.64 -19.13
C PRO A 32 24.27 4.93 -17.88
N ASP A 33 24.31 3.60 -17.96
CA ASP A 33 24.90 2.76 -16.91
C ASP A 33 26.33 3.18 -16.57
N PRO A 34 26.68 3.21 -15.28
CA PRO A 34 28.00 3.63 -14.87
C PRO A 34 29.06 2.57 -15.22
N GLU A 35 30.09 2.96 -15.98
CA GLU A 35 31.17 2.07 -16.37
C GLU A 35 32.08 1.69 -15.18
N GLY A 36 32.42 0.40 -15.06
CA GLY A 36 33.39 -0.10 -14.09
C GLY A 36 32.89 -0.13 -12.64
N VAL A 37 31.61 0.13 -12.39
CA VAL A 37 30.98 -0.04 -11.08
C VAL A 37 30.56 -1.49 -10.90
N THR A 38 31.04 -2.10 -9.83
CA THR A 38 30.68 -3.48 -9.45
C THR A 38 29.81 -3.47 -8.20
N GLU A 39 28.92 -4.44 -8.12
CA GLU A 39 28.07 -4.66 -6.96
C GLU A 39 28.92 -4.85 -5.68
N PRO A 40 28.57 -4.20 -4.57
CA PRO A 40 29.28 -4.37 -3.29
C PRO A 40 29.20 -5.81 -2.78
N THR A 41 30.33 -6.40 -2.39
CA THR A 41 30.35 -7.71 -1.72
C THR A 41 30.09 -7.63 -0.21
N THR A 42 30.17 -6.42 0.35
CA THR A 42 29.89 -6.10 1.76
C THR A 42 29.23 -4.73 1.82
N TRP A 43 28.19 -4.59 2.62
CA TRP A 43 27.44 -3.35 2.85
C TRP A 43 26.96 -3.28 4.30
N GLY A 44 26.75 -2.09 4.84
CA GLY A 44 26.14 -1.93 6.15
C GLY A 44 24.65 -2.27 6.15
N ASP A 45 24.15 -2.65 7.31
CA ASP A 45 22.76 -3.02 7.61
C ASP A 45 22.18 -2.19 8.76
N SER A 46 22.78 -1.04 9.05
CA SER A 46 22.38 -0.16 10.14
C SER A 46 21.10 0.61 9.85
N VAL A 47 20.81 0.84 8.56
CA VAL A 47 19.60 1.53 8.10
C VAL A 47 18.66 0.54 7.45
N GLU A 48 17.40 0.53 7.89
CA GLU A 48 16.37 -0.29 7.26
C GLU A 48 15.88 0.35 5.95
N VAL A 49 16.01 -0.41 4.85
CA VAL A 49 15.55 0.00 3.52
C VAL A 49 14.43 -0.92 3.08
N TYR A 50 13.24 -0.35 2.93
CA TYR A 50 12.04 -1.06 2.49
C TYR A 50 11.74 -0.75 1.04
N GLY A 51 11.12 -1.66 0.31
CA GLY A 51 10.68 -1.35 -1.05
C GLY A 51 10.15 -2.53 -1.84
N SER A 52 9.72 -2.23 -3.07
CA SER A 52 9.23 -3.21 -4.02
C SER A 52 9.26 -2.63 -5.44
N ILE A 53 9.06 -3.50 -6.44
CA ILE A 53 8.80 -3.07 -7.81
C ILE A 53 7.46 -2.34 -7.85
N ASP A 54 7.44 -1.09 -8.30
CA ASP A 54 6.22 -0.31 -8.49
C ASP A 54 5.68 -0.54 -9.91
N LYS A 55 4.58 -1.28 -10.02
CA LYS A 55 3.88 -1.57 -11.28
C LYS A 55 2.75 -0.58 -11.58
N ALA A 56 2.44 0.32 -10.65
CA ALA A 56 1.36 1.27 -10.86
C ALA A 56 1.78 2.33 -11.91
N PRO A 57 0.91 2.77 -12.82
CA PRO A 57 1.30 3.69 -13.88
C PRO A 57 1.68 5.07 -13.31
N PHE A 58 2.60 5.77 -13.98
CA PHE A 58 2.76 7.20 -13.76
C PHE A 58 1.49 7.96 -14.17
N LEU A 59 1.17 9.04 -13.45
CA LEU A 59 0.09 9.95 -13.83
C LEU A 59 0.36 10.59 -15.20
N THR A 60 1.61 10.97 -15.42
CA THR A 60 2.14 11.45 -16.69
C THR A 60 2.96 10.35 -17.34
N PRO A 61 2.64 9.91 -18.57
CA PRO A 61 3.46 8.92 -19.27
C PRO A 61 4.91 9.42 -19.39
N LEU A 62 5.86 8.62 -18.92
CA LEU A 62 7.25 8.75 -19.32
C LEU A 62 7.38 8.10 -20.69
N ASP A 63 7.99 8.79 -21.64
CA ASP A 63 8.31 8.25 -22.96
C ASP A 63 9.67 7.52 -22.88
N ILE A 64 9.70 6.49 -22.04
CA ILE A 64 10.85 5.62 -21.82
C ILE A 64 10.31 4.20 -22.10
N PRO A 65 10.86 3.46 -23.07
CA PRO A 65 10.54 2.05 -23.23
C PRO A 65 11.12 1.27 -22.05
N ASP A 66 10.44 0.18 -21.65
CA ASP A 66 11.05 -0.88 -20.84
C ASP A 66 11.65 -0.43 -19.50
N PHE A 67 11.12 0.65 -18.92
CA PHE A 67 11.57 1.14 -17.62
C PHE A 67 11.03 0.28 -16.48
N VAL A 68 11.89 0.09 -15.48
CA VAL A 68 11.57 -0.52 -14.20
C VAL A 68 11.42 0.60 -13.17
N LYS A 69 10.47 0.44 -12.26
CA LYS A 69 10.36 1.32 -11.10
C LYS A 69 10.55 0.55 -9.82
N VAL A 70 11.40 1.08 -8.97
CA VAL A 70 11.55 0.60 -7.61
C VAL A 70 11.07 1.70 -6.69
N LYS A 71 10.04 1.42 -5.89
CA LYS A 71 9.67 2.28 -4.78
C LYS A 71 10.52 1.88 -3.58
N VAL A 72 11.21 2.85 -3.01
CA VAL A 72 12.09 2.67 -1.85
C VAL A 72 11.64 3.61 -0.74
N SER A 73 11.53 3.10 0.48
CA SER A 73 11.19 3.85 1.68
C SER A 73 12.32 3.69 2.70
N ILE A 74 12.75 4.82 3.27
CA ILE A 74 13.83 4.88 4.26
C ILE A 74 13.32 5.73 5.43
N PRO A 75 12.58 5.13 6.37
CA PRO A 75 11.89 5.86 7.43
C PRO A 75 12.80 6.75 8.28
N GLU A 76 14.05 6.32 8.51
CA GLU A 76 15.05 7.08 9.28
C GLU A 76 15.44 8.43 8.65
N TYR A 77 15.27 8.56 7.33
CA TYR A 77 15.62 9.76 6.55
C TYR A 77 14.38 10.58 6.15
N LEU A 78 13.30 10.47 6.93
CA LEU A 78 12.10 11.27 6.76
C LEU A 78 12.41 12.77 6.77
N GLY A 79 11.87 13.49 5.78
CA GLY A 79 12.01 14.94 5.67
C GLY A 79 13.33 15.40 5.03
N GLU A 80 14.28 14.50 4.82
CA GLU A 80 15.51 14.78 4.10
C GLU A 80 15.29 14.83 2.57
N ASP A 81 16.22 15.49 1.89
CA ASP A 81 16.26 15.59 0.42
C ASP A 81 17.41 14.73 -0.11
N LEU A 82 17.13 13.43 -0.27
CA LEU A 82 18.10 12.45 -0.76
C LEU A 82 18.38 12.64 -2.25
N GLY A 83 19.65 12.58 -2.62
CA GLY A 83 20.08 12.65 -4.00
C GLY A 83 20.43 11.28 -4.57
N LYS A 84 20.65 11.23 -5.90
CA LYS A 84 21.09 10.02 -6.60
C LYS A 84 22.41 9.46 -6.06
N GLU A 85 23.24 10.31 -5.45
CA GLU A 85 24.51 9.95 -4.81
C GLU A 85 24.33 9.04 -3.59
N ASN A 86 23.14 9.04 -2.98
CA ASN A 86 22.81 8.17 -1.86
C ASN A 86 22.45 6.74 -2.29
N PHE A 87 22.28 6.50 -3.60
CA PHE A 87 21.77 5.23 -4.12
C PHE A 87 22.72 4.58 -5.12
N ARG A 88 22.78 3.25 -5.08
CA ARG A 88 23.31 2.41 -6.17
C ARG A 88 22.29 1.36 -6.50
N VAL A 89 22.09 1.13 -7.79
CA VAL A 89 21.06 0.23 -8.30
C VAL A 89 21.74 -0.80 -9.19
N PHE A 90 21.43 -2.06 -8.97
CA PHE A 90 21.92 -3.17 -9.76
C PHE A 90 20.75 -4.04 -10.22
N GLU A 91 20.84 -4.53 -11.44
CA GLU A 91 19.99 -5.59 -12.00
C GLU A 91 20.91 -6.75 -12.37
N ASP A 92 20.70 -7.91 -11.76
CA ASP A 92 21.56 -9.10 -11.92
C ASP A 92 23.07 -8.80 -11.73
N GLY A 93 23.38 -7.94 -10.77
CA GLY A 93 24.75 -7.49 -10.47
C GLY A 93 25.36 -6.51 -11.48
N LYS A 94 24.62 -6.10 -12.52
CA LYS A 94 25.00 -5.04 -13.45
C LYS A 94 24.52 -3.69 -12.91
N ALA A 95 25.44 -2.73 -12.78
CA ALA A 95 25.10 -1.38 -12.32
C ALA A 95 24.20 -0.65 -13.32
N GLN A 96 23.16 0.00 -12.81
CA GLN A 96 22.14 0.68 -13.61
C GLN A 96 22.28 2.19 -13.49
N GLY A 97 22.15 2.89 -14.62
CA GLY A 97 21.84 4.32 -14.63
C GLY A 97 20.37 4.53 -14.27
N PHE A 98 20.07 5.50 -13.42
CA PHE A 98 18.70 5.71 -12.95
C PHE A 98 18.32 7.17 -12.77
N LEU A 99 17.02 7.41 -12.76
CA LEU A 99 16.37 8.62 -12.31
C LEU A 99 15.84 8.40 -10.90
N LEU A 100 15.82 9.48 -10.12
CA LEU A 100 15.30 9.49 -8.77
C LEU A 100 14.21 10.55 -8.69
N PHE A 101 13.05 10.18 -8.15
CA PHE A 101 11.93 11.09 -7.94
C PHE A 101 11.44 10.96 -6.50
N LYS A 102 11.05 12.08 -5.89
CA LYS A 102 10.30 12.02 -4.64
C LYS A 102 8.86 11.63 -4.96
N GLU A 103 8.31 10.67 -4.22
CA GLU A 103 7.02 10.08 -4.54
C GLU A 103 5.86 11.10 -4.49
N THR A 104 5.92 12.04 -3.54
CA THR A 104 4.97 13.17 -3.42
C THR A 104 4.94 14.09 -4.64
N GLU A 105 6.00 14.13 -5.46
CA GLU A 105 6.01 14.90 -6.71
C GLU A 105 5.24 14.19 -7.84
N LYS A 106 5.02 12.88 -7.70
CA LYS A 106 4.43 12.01 -8.74
C LYS A 106 3.03 11.52 -8.40
N ARG A 107 2.70 11.39 -7.11
CA ARG A 107 1.38 11.01 -6.61
C ARG A 107 0.97 11.96 -5.49
N SER A 108 -0.13 12.67 -5.68
CA SER A 108 -0.63 13.66 -4.72
C SER A 108 -1.78 13.15 -3.85
N ALA A 109 -2.18 11.89 -4.00
CA ALA A 109 -3.37 11.31 -3.38
C ALA A 109 -3.06 9.93 -2.77
N VAL A 110 -3.73 9.61 -1.67
CA VAL A 110 -3.60 8.31 -0.97
C VAL A 110 -4.97 7.71 -0.74
N ASP A 111 -5.15 6.46 -1.14
CA ASP A 111 -6.33 5.66 -0.88
C ASP A 111 -5.97 4.54 0.09
N ILE A 112 -6.71 4.44 1.19
CA ILE A 112 -6.46 3.47 2.26
C ILE A 112 -7.70 2.59 2.43
N MET A 113 -7.53 1.28 2.37
CA MET A 113 -8.56 0.31 2.71
C MET A 113 -8.22 -0.36 4.04
N LEU A 114 -9.07 -0.17 5.03
CA LEU A 114 -8.99 -0.86 6.32
C LEU A 114 -9.70 -2.21 6.20
N ILE A 115 -8.98 -3.30 6.41
CA ILE A 115 -9.51 -4.66 6.39
C ILE A 115 -9.54 -5.15 7.83
N ILE A 116 -10.73 -5.22 8.44
CA ILE A 116 -10.86 -5.31 9.89
C ILE A 116 -11.59 -6.59 10.28
N ASP A 117 -10.90 -7.43 11.05
CA ASP A 117 -11.50 -8.57 11.71
C ASP A 117 -12.54 -8.10 12.73
N THR A 118 -13.77 -8.58 12.58
CA THR A 118 -14.89 -8.23 13.45
C THR A 118 -15.44 -9.43 14.21
N THR A 119 -14.68 -10.51 14.29
CA THR A 119 -15.12 -11.78 14.88
C THR A 119 -15.25 -11.71 16.39
N GLY A 120 -15.84 -12.73 17.00
CA GLY A 120 -16.03 -12.78 18.45
C GLY A 120 -14.73 -12.77 19.28
N SER A 121 -13.61 -13.26 18.74
CA SER A 121 -12.30 -13.27 19.40
C SER A 121 -11.77 -11.86 19.64
N MET A 122 -12.08 -10.93 18.72
CA MET A 122 -11.76 -9.50 18.80
C MET A 122 -12.51 -8.76 19.92
N TYR A 123 -13.36 -9.40 20.73
CA TYR A 123 -14.19 -8.74 21.76
C TYR A 123 -13.40 -7.82 22.71
N ASN A 124 -12.19 -8.22 23.14
CA ASN A 124 -11.37 -7.38 24.01
C ASN A 124 -10.56 -6.31 23.25
N ALA A 125 -10.38 -6.49 21.94
CA ALA A 125 -9.50 -5.68 21.11
C ALA A 125 -10.21 -4.62 20.26
N ILE A 126 -11.45 -4.91 19.82
CA ILE A 126 -12.14 -4.12 18.79
C ILE A 126 -12.30 -2.63 19.17
N ASP A 127 -12.54 -2.32 20.44
CA ASP A 127 -12.68 -0.93 20.89
C ASP A 127 -11.34 -0.17 20.86
N GLY A 128 -10.23 -0.83 21.22
CA GLY A 128 -8.90 -0.24 21.09
C GLY A 128 -8.50 -0.06 19.63
N VAL A 129 -8.77 -1.05 18.78
CA VAL A 129 -8.55 -0.96 17.33
C VAL A 129 -9.31 0.23 16.73
N LYS A 130 -10.58 0.38 17.08
CA LYS A 130 -11.40 1.53 16.63
C LYS A 130 -10.81 2.85 17.09
N ALA A 131 -10.40 2.96 18.35
CA ALA A 131 -9.78 4.18 18.88
C ALA A 131 -8.49 4.53 18.11
N SER A 132 -7.61 3.54 17.91
CA SER A 132 -6.38 3.68 17.13
C SER A 132 -6.62 4.12 15.69
N ILE A 133 -7.66 3.58 15.03
CA ILE A 133 -8.05 4.01 13.68
C ILE A 133 -8.59 5.44 13.68
N VAL A 134 -9.41 5.81 14.65
CA VAL A 134 -9.95 7.17 14.77
C VAL A 134 -8.81 8.18 14.95
N ASP A 135 -7.87 7.90 15.85
CA ASP A 135 -6.69 8.74 16.07
C ASP A 135 -5.84 8.88 14.79
N PHE A 136 -5.69 7.79 14.03
CA PHE A 136 -5.02 7.81 12.73
C PHE A 136 -5.77 8.63 11.68
N ILE A 137 -7.09 8.48 11.57
CA ILE A 137 -7.90 9.28 10.65
C ILE A 137 -7.80 10.77 11.00
N ASP A 138 -7.78 11.12 12.29
CA ASP A 138 -7.60 12.50 12.73
C ASP A 138 -6.20 13.05 12.41
N SER A 139 -5.15 12.22 12.49
CA SER A 139 -3.81 12.62 12.05
C SER A 139 -3.78 12.91 10.54
N LEU A 140 -4.44 12.07 9.73
CA LEU A 140 -4.57 12.29 8.28
C LEU A 140 -5.31 13.58 7.95
N LYS A 141 -6.38 13.94 8.69
CA LYS A 141 -7.08 15.23 8.51
C LYS A 141 -6.15 16.41 8.74
N SER A 142 -5.19 16.29 9.67
CA SER A 142 -4.24 17.34 10.00
C SER A 142 -3.08 17.48 8.99
N SER A 143 -2.82 16.44 8.20
CA SER A 143 -1.69 16.38 7.25
C SER A 143 -1.84 17.30 6.04
N GLY A 144 -3.08 17.62 5.64
CA GLY A 144 -3.36 18.33 4.38
C GLY A 144 -3.22 17.48 3.10
N MET A 145 -2.98 16.17 3.23
CA MET A 145 -2.94 15.24 2.11
C MET A 145 -4.34 14.96 1.54
N ASP A 146 -4.42 14.65 0.23
CA ASP A 146 -5.66 14.23 -0.42
C ASP A 146 -5.92 12.73 -0.17
N VAL A 147 -6.51 12.41 0.99
CA VAL A 147 -6.72 11.04 1.48
C VAL A 147 -8.18 10.60 1.35
N ARG A 148 -8.39 9.35 0.95
CA ARG A 148 -9.68 8.64 1.10
C ARG A 148 -9.49 7.36 1.87
N VAL A 149 -10.49 7.02 2.69
CA VAL A 149 -10.47 5.80 3.50
C VAL A 149 -11.74 5.00 3.22
N GLY A 150 -11.59 3.70 3.04
CA GLY A 150 -12.67 2.72 2.98
C GLY A 150 -12.44 1.63 4.04
N VAL A 151 -13.48 0.85 4.30
CA VAL A 151 -13.50 -0.15 5.37
C VAL A 151 -14.21 -1.42 4.88
N VAL A 152 -13.53 -2.56 4.97
CA VAL A 152 -14.10 -3.89 4.77
C VAL A 152 -13.97 -4.67 6.08
N PRO A 153 -15.05 -4.76 6.86
CA PRO A 153 -15.14 -5.72 7.95
C PRO A 153 -15.15 -7.13 7.40
N PHE A 154 -14.51 -8.09 8.08
CA PHE A 154 -14.59 -9.50 7.75
C PHE A 154 -14.81 -10.37 8.99
N ASP A 155 -15.31 -11.57 8.72
CA ASP A 155 -15.36 -12.75 9.59
C ASP A 155 -14.93 -13.95 8.71
N ASP A 156 -15.57 -15.11 8.84
CA ASP A 156 -15.52 -16.18 7.84
C ASP A 156 -15.85 -15.72 6.40
N ALA A 157 -16.55 -14.60 6.25
CA ALA A 157 -16.90 -13.96 5.00
C ALA A 157 -16.32 -12.56 4.87
N ALA A 158 -16.13 -12.12 3.62
CA ALA A 158 -15.73 -10.76 3.30
C ALA A 158 -16.63 -10.15 2.20
N PRO A 159 -17.37 -9.07 2.49
CA PRO A 159 -17.51 -8.43 3.80
C PRO A 159 -18.23 -9.33 4.81
N SER A 160 -18.06 -9.05 6.10
CA SER A 160 -18.66 -9.82 7.20
C SER A 160 -20.15 -10.07 7.00
N ARG A 161 -20.58 -11.31 7.25
CA ARG A 161 -21.99 -11.73 7.17
C ARG A 161 -22.73 -11.58 8.49
N ASP A 162 -22.00 -11.53 9.61
CA ASP A 162 -22.57 -11.43 10.95
C ASP A 162 -22.67 -10.00 11.48
N LEU A 163 -22.02 -9.04 10.83
CA LEU A 163 -22.05 -7.63 11.20
C LEU A 163 -23.28 -6.90 10.62
N TYR A 164 -24.09 -6.32 11.51
CA TYR A 164 -25.28 -5.54 11.13
C TYR A 164 -25.17 -4.10 11.62
N ILE A 165 -25.01 -3.16 10.69
CA ILE A 165 -24.92 -1.73 11.01
C ILE A 165 -26.30 -1.07 10.90
N ASP A 166 -26.79 -0.59 12.06
CA ASP A 166 -28.17 -0.28 12.50
C ASP A 166 -29.07 0.51 11.53
N THR A 167 -28.54 1.22 10.52
CA THR A 167 -29.39 2.09 9.67
C THR A 167 -29.21 1.97 8.17
N THR A 168 -28.17 1.28 7.70
CA THR A 168 -27.90 1.20 6.25
C THR A 168 -27.75 -0.22 5.74
N ASN A 169 -27.67 -1.22 6.63
CA ASN A 169 -27.34 -2.62 6.29
C ASN A 169 -26.17 -2.70 5.29
N ARG A 170 -25.22 -1.76 5.44
CA ARG A 170 -24.00 -1.70 4.63
C ARG A 170 -23.05 -2.69 5.25
N THR A 171 -22.64 -3.65 4.46
CA THR A 171 -21.70 -4.69 4.88
C THR A 171 -20.26 -4.19 4.78
N TRP A 172 -20.01 -3.11 4.03
CA TRP A 172 -18.72 -2.42 3.93
C TRP A 172 -18.90 -0.94 3.53
N GLN A 173 -17.82 -0.17 3.59
CA GLN A 173 -17.74 1.23 3.19
C GLN A 173 -16.66 1.42 2.13
N ASP A 174 -17.05 1.88 0.94
CA ASP A 174 -16.11 2.25 -0.12
C ASP A 174 -15.29 3.50 0.25
N LEU A 175 -14.19 3.74 -0.48
CA LEU A 175 -13.31 4.89 -0.37
C LEU A 175 -14.11 6.21 -0.38
N THR A 176 -14.07 6.91 0.74
CA THR A 176 -14.83 8.15 0.99
C THR A 176 -13.99 9.15 1.77
N ASP A 177 -14.55 10.32 2.08
CA ASP A 177 -13.94 11.29 2.99
C ASP A 177 -13.71 10.71 4.40
N LEU A 178 -12.74 11.30 5.09
CA LEU A 178 -12.26 10.85 6.40
C LEU A 178 -13.35 10.83 7.47
N ASP A 179 -14.24 11.83 7.51
CA ASP A 179 -15.32 11.90 8.50
C ASP A 179 -16.35 10.77 8.30
N THR A 180 -16.69 10.45 7.05
CA THR A 180 -17.61 9.34 6.73
C THR A 180 -16.97 7.99 7.07
N ALA A 181 -15.68 7.80 6.80
CA ALA A 181 -14.96 6.59 7.15
C ALA A 181 -14.90 6.39 8.68
N GLU A 182 -14.54 7.43 9.43
CA GLU A 182 -14.51 7.41 10.89
C GLU A 182 -15.88 7.05 11.50
N ALA A 183 -16.96 7.64 10.97
CA ALA A 183 -18.32 7.33 11.40
C ALA A 183 -18.68 5.86 11.15
N TYR A 184 -18.18 5.25 10.08
CA TYR A 184 -18.37 3.82 9.80
C TYR A 184 -17.58 2.96 10.79
N VAL A 185 -16.30 3.26 11.02
CA VAL A 185 -15.44 2.54 11.98
C VAL A 185 -16.06 2.51 13.38
N ASN A 186 -16.62 3.64 13.83
CA ASN A 186 -17.24 3.74 15.15
C ASN A 186 -18.44 2.79 15.37
N GLN A 187 -19.04 2.29 14.29
CA GLN A 187 -20.18 1.36 14.33
C GLN A 187 -19.76 -0.12 14.40
N LEU A 188 -18.48 -0.45 14.20
CA LEU A 188 -17.99 -1.82 14.26
C LEU A 188 -18.08 -2.39 15.69
N TYR A 189 -18.36 -3.69 15.79
CA TYR A 189 -18.38 -4.44 17.04
C TYR A 189 -18.02 -5.91 16.77
N ALA A 190 -17.46 -6.59 17.76
CA ALA A 190 -17.07 -7.99 17.69
C ALA A 190 -18.30 -8.92 17.69
N THR A 191 -18.40 -9.81 16.70
CA THR A 191 -19.51 -10.78 16.52
C THR A 191 -19.13 -11.85 15.50
N GLY A 192 -19.73 -13.04 15.56
CA GLY A 192 -19.51 -14.08 14.55
C GLY A 192 -18.15 -14.80 14.66
N GLY A 193 -17.68 -15.38 13.55
CA GLY A 193 -16.38 -16.05 13.38
C GLY A 193 -16.41 -17.58 13.53
N GLY A 194 -17.19 -18.10 14.48
CA GLY A 194 -17.38 -19.55 14.58
C GLY A 194 -16.13 -20.31 15.04
N ASP A 195 -15.33 -20.79 14.09
CA ASP A 195 -14.09 -21.51 14.35
C ASP A 195 -12.87 -20.57 14.51
N GLY A 196 -11.65 -21.11 14.42
CA GLY A 196 -10.45 -20.39 14.86
C GLY A 196 -9.87 -19.46 13.79
N PRO A 197 -9.55 -19.99 12.59
CA PRO A 197 -9.17 -19.17 11.44
C PRO A 197 -10.36 -18.34 10.93
N GLU A 198 -10.04 -17.28 10.20
CA GLU A 198 -11.00 -16.32 9.66
C GLU A 198 -10.68 -16.04 8.18
N ASN A 199 -11.29 -15.04 7.53
CA ASN A 199 -11.12 -14.79 6.09
C ASN A 199 -10.45 -13.45 5.70
N PRO A 200 -9.23 -13.14 6.22
CA PRO A 200 -8.53 -11.89 5.93
C PRO A 200 -8.17 -11.73 4.45
N TYR A 201 -7.86 -12.84 3.76
CA TYR A 201 -7.47 -12.82 2.35
C TYR A 201 -8.64 -12.44 1.44
N ALA A 202 -9.84 -12.95 1.68
CA ALA A 202 -11.02 -12.48 0.96
C ALA A 202 -11.32 -11.00 1.26
N GLY A 203 -11.05 -10.52 2.48
CA GLY A 203 -11.12 -9.10 2.83
C GLY A 203 -10.29 -8.22 1.91
N VAL A 204 -9.01 -8.56 1.75
CA VAL A 204 -8.08 -7.85 0.84
C VAL A 204 -8.55 -7.92 -0.60
N MET A 205 -8.89 -9.12 -1.09
CA MET A 205 -9.33 -9.31 -2.48
C MET A 205 -10.63 -8.56 -2.78
N TYR A 206 -11.59 -8.58 -1.86
CA TYR A 206 -12.84 -7.84 -2.00
C TYR A 206 -12.57 -6.34 -2.13
N ALA A 207 -11.75 -5.77 -1.25
CA ALA A 207 -11.36 -4.36 -1.32
C ALA A 207 -10.59 -4.04 -2.61
N TRP A 208 -9.66 -4.90 -3.02
CA TRP A 208 -8.89 -4.74 -4.25
C TRP A 208 -9.79 -4.67 -5.49
N GLU A 209 -10.77 -5.56 -5.58
CA GLU A 209 -11.66 -5.70 -6.75
C GLU A 209 -12.81 -4.68 -6.77
N ASN A 210 -13.29 -4.23 -5.60
CA ASN A 210 -14.53 -3.45 -5.51
C ASN A 210 -14.34 -1.99 -5.10
N ALA A 211 -13.20 -1.61 -4.48
CA ALA A 211 -13.01 -0.23 -4.06
C ALA A 211 -12.82 0.71 -5.25
N SER A 212 -13.34 1.94 -5.12
CA SER A 212 -13.26 2.99 -6.15
C SER A 212 -11.89 3.68 -6.18
N TRP A 213 -10.81 2.90 -6.36
CA TRP A 213 -9.43 3.37 -6.37
C TRP A 213 -9.20 4.51 -7.36
N ARG A 214 -8.58 5.60 -6.91
CA ARG A 214 -8.21 6.72 -7.76
C ARG A 214 -7.01 6.34 -8.63
N ARG A 215 -7.10 6.69 -9.91
CA ARG A 215 -5.98 6.57 -10.84
C ARG A 215 -4.80 7.41 -10.35
N GLY A 216 -3.71 6.74 -9.99
CA GLY A 216 -2.46 7.35 -9.55
C GLY A 216 -2.42 7.78 -8.08
N ALA A 217 -3.44 7.45 -7.28
CA ALA A 217 -3.26 7.43 -5.84
C ALA A 217 -2.28 6.33 -5.44
N GLN A 218 -1.58 6.53 -4.33
CA GLN A 218 -1.02 5.41 -3.60
C GLN A 218 -2.15 4.57 -3.03
N LYS A 219 -1.98 3.25 -3.06
CA LYS A 219 -2.97 2.30 -2.56
C LYS A 219 -2.37 1.57 -1.38
N ILE A 220 -3.04 1.68 -0.25
CA ILE A 220 -2.57 1.12 1.02
C ILE A 220 -3.68 0.25 1.60
N PHE A 221 -3.31 -0.93 2.07
CA PHE A 221 -4.16 -1.75 2.93
C PHE A 221 -3.62 -1.68 4.35
N ILE A 222 -4.51 -1.60 5.32
CA ILE A 222 -4.19 -1.84 6.74
C ILE A 222 -5.09 -2.99 7.18
N LEU A 223 -4.50 -4.17 7.36
CA LEU A 223 -5.20 -5.39 7.75
C LEU A 223 -5.04 -5.59 9.25
N ILE A 224 -6.15 -5.71 9.97
CA ILE A 224 -6.18 -5.84 11.43
C ILE A 224 -6.90 -7.12 11.84
N THR A 225 -6.24 -8.01 12.57
CA THR A 225 -6.79 -9.33 12.98
C THR A 225 -6.09 -9.94 14.19
N ASP A 226 -6.76 -10.87 14.87
CA ASP A 226 -6.17 -11.73 15.90
C ASP A 226 -6.10 -13.22 15.51
N ALA A 227 -6.50 -13.56 14.29
CA ALA A 227 -6.64 -14.93 13.80
C ALA A 227 -5.94 -15.17 12.45
N SER A 228 -5.49 -16.41 12.21
CA SER A 228 -4.92 -16.81 10.93
C SER A 228 -5.98 -16.96 9.84
N ALA A 229 -5.56 -17.06 8.57
CA ALA A 229 -6.49 -17.24 7.46
C ALA A 229 -6.94 -18.71 7.28
N HIS A 230 -8.18 -18.89 6.84
CA HIS A 230 -8.71 -20.19 6.39
C HIS A 230 -7.89 -20.80 5.24
N ASP A 231 -7.74 -22.12 5.26
CA ASP A 231 -7.21 -22.90 4.14
C ASP A 231 -8.32 -23.11 3.09
N PRO A 232 -8.14 -22.70 1.81
CA PRO A 232 -9.09 -23.01 0.76
C PRO A 232 -9.42 -24.51 0.61
N ASP A 233 -8.51 -25.40 1.01
CA ASP A 233 -8.70 -26.86 0.97
C ASP A 233 -9.40 -27.43 2.23
N ASP A 234 -9.47 -26.66 3.32
CA ASP A 234 -10.19 -27.02 4.57
C ASP A 234 -10.90 -25.78 5.15
N PRO A 235 -12.04 -25.37 4.56
CA PRO A 235 -12.60 -24.04 4.72
C PRO A 235 -13.34 -23.77 6.04
N GLY A 236 -13.36 -24.72 6.99
CA GLY A 236 -14.03 -24.51 8.28
C GLY A 236 -15.46 -23.95 8.19
N ASP A 237 -15.77 -22.96 9.04
CA ASP A 237 -17.05 -22.24 9.02
C ASP A 237 -17.15 -21.24 7.84
N ALA A 238 -16.05 -20.93 7.14
CA ALA A 238 -16.05 -20.20 5.87
C ALA A 238 -16.51 -21.04 4.66
N SER A 239 -16.99 -22.28 4.86
CA SER A 239 -17.51 -23.12 3.78
C SER A 239 -18.61 -22.44 2.97
N GLY A 240 -18.35 -22.24 1.67
CA GLY A 240 -19.27 -21.60 0.73
C GLY A 240 -18.98 -20.11 0.49
N GLU A 241 -18.04 -19.53 1.22
CA GLU A 241 -17.53 -18.18 0.98
C GLU A 241 -16.34 -18.21 0.00
N PRO A 242 -16.01 -17.08 -0.66
CA PRO A 242 -14.76 -16.96 -1.41
C PRO A 242 -13.56 -17.14 -0.50
N LEU A 243 -12.63 -18.00 -0.91
CA LEU A 243 -11.35 -18.24 -0.24
C LEU A 243 -10.22 -18.12 -1.24
N TYR A 244 -9.08 -17.63 -0.77
CA TYR A 244 -7.92 -17.33 -1.58
C TYR A 244 -6.68 -17.90 -0.90
N TYR A 245 -5.70 -18.35 -1.68
CA TYR A 245 -4.38 -18.62 -1.13
C TYR A 245 -3.64 -17.29 -0.92
N LYS A 246 -2.71 -17.26 0.03
CA LYS A 246 -1.80 -16.10 0.24
C LYS A 246 -1.13 -15.65 -1.06
N SER A 247 -0.73 -16.59 -1.92
CA SER A 247 -0.15 -16.32 -3.23
C SER A 247 -1.08 -15.59 -4.19
N ASP A 248 -2.39 -15.81 -4.11
CA ASP A 248 -3.37 -15.11 -4.93
C ASP A 248 -3.43 -13.63 -4.54
N VAL A 249 -3.43 -13.36 -3.22
CA VAL A 249 -3.41 -11.99 -2.69
C VAL A 249 -2.11 -11.28 -3.07
N ILE A 250 -0.95 -11.88 -2.81
CA ILE A 250 0.35 -11.32 -3.18
C ILE A 250 0.40 -11.06 -4.69
N GLY A 251 0.00 -12.04 -5.52
CA GLY A 251 -0.01 -11.90 -6.97
C GLY A 251 -0.94 -10.78 -7.48
N ALA A 252 -2.03 -10.50 -6.75
CA ALA A 252 -2.97 -9.44 -7.11
C ALA A 252 -2.45 -8.03 -6.75
N ILE A 253 -1.82 -7.87 -5.59
CA ILE A 253 -1.50 -6.53 -5.05
C ILE A 253 -0.02 -6.15 -5.08
N LYS A 254 0.91 -7.12 -5.13
CA LYS A 254 2.36 -6.84 -5.08
C LYS A 254 2.78 -5.92 -6.22
N GLY A 255 3.40 -4.81 -5.83
CA GLY A 255 3.82 -3.74 -6.72
C GLY A 255 2.73 -2.78 -7.17
N PHE A 256 1.46 -3.03 -6.82
CA PHE A 256 0.37 -2.09 -7.09
C PHE A 256 -0.18 -1.41 -5.84
N ALA A 257 -0.02 -2.04 -4.68
CA ALA A 257 -0.41 -1.55 -3.37
C ALA A 257 0.56 -2.05 -2.30
N THR A 258 0.59 -1.37 -1.16
CA THR A 258 1.31 -1.78 0.04
C THR A 258 0.31 -2.26 1.08
N LEU A 259 0.57 -3.38 1.75
CA LEU A 259 -0.26 -3.86 2.86
C LEU A 259 0.53 -3.76 4.16
N HIS A 260 -0.02 -3.10 5.17
CA HIS A 260 0.47 -3.17 6.54
C HIS A 260 -0.39 -4.17 7.32
N ALA A 261 0.25 -5.07 8.06
CA ALA A 261 -0.42 -6.00 8.95
C ALA A 261 -0.36 -5.46 10.38
N VAL A 262 -1.50 -5.43 11.07
CA VAL A 262 -1.64 -5.02 12.46
C VAL A 262 -2.27 -6.20 13.20
N VAL A 263 -1.48 -6.96 13.93
CA VAL A 263 -1.95 -8.20 14.55
C VAL A 263 -2.11 -8.03 16.06
N VAL A 264 -3.15 -8.63 16.62
CA VAL A 264 -3.31 -8.72 18.07
C VAL A 264 -2.50 -9.93 18.57
N PRO A 265 -1.53 -9.75 19.50
CA PRO A 265 -0.76 -10.86 20.03
C PRO A 265 -1.66 -11.90 20.70
N GLY A 266 -1.41 -13.18 20.40
CA GLY A 266 -2.29 -14.25 20.83
C GLY A 266 -1.75 -15.63 20.48
N TRP A 267 -2.66 -16.54 20.18
CA TRP A 267 -2.30 -17.90 19.80
C TRP A 267 -1.63 -17.96 18.42
N TYR A 268 -2.11 -17.15 17.48
CA TYR A 268 -1.64 -17.12 16.09
C TYR A 268 -0.43 -16.22 15.87
N TYR A 269 -0.26 -15.21 16.71
CA TYR A 269 0.73 -14.16 16.51
C TYR A 269 1.55 -13.89 17.77
N SER A 270 2.88 -13.99 17.65
CA SER A 270 3.83 -13.58 18.68
C SER A 270 4.81 -12.54 18.13
N GLU A 271 5.12 -11.53 18.96
CA GLU A 271 6.16 -10.52 18.67
C GLU A 271 7.56 -11.14 18.50
N SER A 272 7.77 -12.37 18.99
CA SER A 272 9.02 -13.09 18.82
C SER A 272 9.16 -13.81 17.48
N ASP A 273 8.10 -13.86 16.68
CA ASP A 273 8.11 -14.59 15.41
C ASP A 273 8.98 -13.86 14.39
N THR A 274 9.81 -14.63 13.68
CA THR A 274 10.69 -14.12 12.62
C THR A 274 10.46 -14.83 11.28
N ASP A 275 9.51 -15.77 11.23
CA ASP A 275 9.16 -16.56 10.05
C ASP A 275 7.64 -16.50 9.85
N PHE A 276 7.22 -15.91 8.73
CA PHE A 276 5.81 -15.70 8.38
C PHE A 276 5.40 -16.56 7.17
N THR A 277 6.20 -17.57 6.81
CA THR A 277 6.01 -18.34 5.58
C THR A 277 4.77 -19.24 5.60
N SER A 278 4.17 -19.49 6.78
CA SER A 278 2.93 -20.27 6.91
C SER A 278 1.83 -19.71 6.03
N TYR A 279 1.11 -20.58 5.30
CA TYR A 279 0.16 -20.19 4.26
C TYR A 279 -0.96 -19.26 4.77
N ASP A 280 -1.27 -19.33 6.06
CA ASP A 280 -2.33 -18.61 6.76
C ASP A 280 -1.85 -17.33 7.49
N ASP A 281 -0.56 -17.01 7.40
CA ASP A 281 0.02 -15.83 8.05
C ASP A 281 -0.01 -14.58 7.16
N VAL A 282 -0.83 -13.61 7.55
CA VAL A 282 -1.01 -12.32 6.86
C VAL A 282 0.25 -11.46 6.86
N ARG A 283 1.18 -11.68 7.81
CA ARG A 283 2.38 -10.85 7.98
C ARG A 283 3.35 -10.98 6.80
N GLU A 284 3.41 -12.14 6.13
CA GLU A 284 4.24 -12.28 4.93
C GLU A 284 3.72 -11.42 3.78
N ILE A 285 2.41 -11.19 3.65
CA ILE A 285 1.88 -10.28 2.64
C ILE A 285 2.39 -8.85 2.88
N ALA A 286 2.47 -8.43 4.15
CA ALA A 286 3.03 -7.14 4.48
C ALA A 286 4.50 -7.03 4.03
N VAL A 287 5.33 -8.02 4.38
CA VAL A 287 6.74 -8.10 3.95
C VAL A 287 6.86 -8.07 2.42
N GLU A 288 6.10 -8.92 1.72
CA GLU A 288 6.17 -9.07 0.26
C GLU A 288 5.68 -7.84 -0.53
N THR A 289 4.88 -6.99 0.10
CA THR A 289 4.38 -5.73 -0.49
C THR A 289 5.17 -4.49 -0.02
N GLY A 290 6.21 -4.69 0.80
CA GLY A 290 7.03 -3.61 1.36
C GLY A 290 6.31 -2.79 2.43
N GLY A 291 5.32 -3.39 3.10
CA GLY A 291 4.63 -2.84 4.24
C GLY A 291 5.22 -3.29 5.57
N LEU A 292 4.53 -2.94 6.65
CA LEU A 292 5.01 -3.07 8.02
C LEU A 292 4.13 -4.03 8.81
N VAL A 293 4.72 -4.67 9.81
CA VAL A 293 4.04 -5.55 10.76
C VAL A 293 4.00 -4.85 12.12
N TYR A 294 2.81 -4.56 12.62
CA TYR A 294 2.57 -3.99 13.93
C TYR A 294 1.87 -5.00 14.83
N TYR A 295 2.16 -4.87 16.12
CA TYR A 295 1.48 -5.61 17.17
C TYR A 295 0.69 -4.62 18.02
N THR A 296 -0.57 -4.93 18.29
CA THR A 296 -1.35 -4.19 19.29
C THR A 296 -1.02 -4.68 20.69
N ASP A 297 -1.49 -3.98 21.72
CA ASP A 297 -1.66 -4.63 23.01
C ASP A 297 -2.86 -5.60 22.99
N TYR A 298 -3.07 -6.34 24.08
CA TYR A 298 -4.20 -7.27 24.22
C TYR A 298 -5.58 -6.61 24.06
N TYR A 299 -5.68 -5.31 24.30
CA TYR A 299 -6.91 -4.54 24.17
C TYR A 299 -7.03 -3.85 22.81
N GLY A 300 -6.18 -4.21 21.84
CA GLY A 300 -6.22 -3.70 20.48
C GLY A 300 -5.63 -2.30 20.32
N ASN A 301 -4.98 -1.73 21.35
CA ASN A 301 -4.37 -0.42 21.23
C ASN A 301 -3.05 -0.50 20.49
N VAL A 302 -2.88 0.37 19.51
CA VAL A 302 -1.63 0.57 18.76
C VAL A 302 -1.58 2.00 18.22
N ASP A 303 -0.40 2.60 18.12
CA ASP A 303 -0.27 3.90 17.48
C ASP A 303 -0.15 3.73 15.96
N LEU A 304 -1.28 3.74 15.26
CA LEU A 304 -1.31 3.63 13.80
C LEU A 304 -0.72 4.86 13.10
N THR A 305 -0.53 6.00 13.80
CA THR A 305 0.20 7.13 13.21
C THR A 305 1.65 6.77 12.96
N THR A 306 2.21 5.79 13.68
CA THR A 306 3.57 5.29 13.45
C THR A 306 3.70 4.37 12.25
N ILE A 307 2.60 3.86 11.67
CA ILE A 307 2.62 3.31 10.29
C ILE A 307 3.25 4.33 9.36
N GLY A 308 3.06 5.60 9.71
CA GLY A 308 3.68 6.72 9.09
C GLY A 308 3.20 6.81 7.66
N VAL A 309 1.90 6.66 7.37
CA VAL A 309 1.44 6.71 5.97
C VAL A 309 1.87 8.02 5.32
N ILE A 310 1.80 9.13 6.06
CA ILE A 310 2.27 10.45 5.62
C ILE A 310 3.78 10.39 5.41
N GLU A 311 4.50 9.93 6.43
CA GLU A 311 5.95 9.82 6.49
C GLU A 311 6.51 8.87 5.43
N TYR A 312 5.80 7.80 5.12
CA TYR A 312 6.12 6.78 4.14
C TYR A 312 5.93 7.36 2.75
N VAL A 313 4.84 8.12 2.50
CA VAL A 313 4.69 8.85 1.23
C VAL A 313 5.79 9.92 1.09
N GLU A 314 6.09 10.64 2.17
CA GLU A 314 7.08 11.74 2.19
C GLU A 314 8.54 11.28 2.18
N SER A 315 8.84 10.08 2.70
CA SER A 315 10.16 9.44 2.71
C SER A 315 10.33 8.42 1.58
N SER A 316 9.29 8.20 0.75
CA SER A 316 9.38 7.32 -0.41
C SER A 316 10.01 8.02 -1.61
N TRP A 317 10.89 7.27 -2.26
CA TRP A 317 11.53 7.62 -3.51
C TRP A 317 11.18 6.60 -4.58
N VAL A 318 11.02 7.06 -5.81
CA VAL A 318 10.86 6.21 -6.99
C VAL A 318 12.14 6.28 -7.79
N ILE A 319 12.84 5.15 -7.82
CA ILE A 319 13.98 4.90 -8.68
C ILE A 319 13.45 4.36 -10.00
N VAL A 320 13.92 4.93 -11.12
CA VAL A 320 13.55 4.48 -12.47
C VAL A 320 14.80 4.19 -13.28
N PHE A 321 14.95 2.96 -13.74
CA PHE A 321 16.04 2.54 -14.62
C PHE A 321 15.48 1.77 -15.84
N GLU A 322 16.30 1.58 -16.88
CA GLU A 322 15.92 0.85 -18.09
C GLU A 322 16.46 -0.58 -17.98
N SER A 323 15.60 -1.59 -18.12
CA SER A 323 16.06 -2.97 -18.14
C SER A 323 16.51 -3.35 -19.55
N ASP A 324 17.64 -4.07 -19.66
CA ASP A 324 18.10 -4.63 -20.93
C ASP A 324 17.25 -5.84 -21.39
N SER A 325 16.47 -6.42 -20.48
CA SER A 325 15.71 -7.66 -20.69
C SER A 325 14.42 -7.71 -19.88
N PRO A 326 13.50 -6.73 -20.02
CA PRO A 326 12.35 -6.54 -19.14
C PRO A 326 11.35 -7.73 -19.07
N GLU A 327 11.43 -8.65 -20.03
CA GLU A 327 10.60 -9.85 -20.12
C GLU A 327 11.16 -11.04 -19.30
N GLU A 328 12.37 -10.91 -18.77
CA GLU A 328 13.02 -11.94 -17.94
C GLU A 328 12.74 -11.69 -16.45
N THR A 329 13.17 -12.65 -15.63
CA THR A 329 13.10 -12.54 -14.17
C THR A 329 14.46 -12.10 -13.65
N HIS A 330 14.47 -11.08 -12.79
CA HIS A 330 15.69 -10.40 -12.37
C HIS A 330 15.84 -10.38 -10.85
N ASN A 331 17.07 -10.23 -10.39
CA ASN A 331 17.35 -9.71 -9.06
C ASN A 331 17.62 -8.21 -9.17
N VAL A 332 17.00 -7.43 -8.30
CA VAL A 332 17.21 -5.98 -8.24
C VAL A 332 17.70 -5.62 -6.84
N ASP A 333 18.88 -5.01 -6.80
CA ASP A 333 19.56 -4.67 -5.56
C ASP A 333 19.72 -3.15 -5.48
N VAL A 334 19.19 -2.56 -4.40
CA VAL A 334 19.31 -1.14 -4.11
C VAL A 334 20.12 -0.96 -2.85
N TYR A 335 21.25 -0.27 -2.98
CA TYR A 335 22.13 0.07 -1.87
C TYR A 335 21.98 1.54 -1.52
N PHE A 336 21.74 1.82 -0.25
CA PHE A 336 21.59 3.15 0.31
C PHE A 336 22.80 3.51 1.19
N ASP A 337 23.25 4.75 1.09
CA ASP A 337 24.27 5.38 1.93
C ASP A 337 23.82 6.79 2.31
N GLY A 338 23.55 7.02 3.60
CA GLY A 338 23.05 8.29 4.12
C GLY A 338 24.08 9.42 4.08
N ASP A 339 25.35 9.10 4.25
CA ASP A 339 26.48 10.04 4.10
C ASP A 339 26.79 10.33 2.62
N GLY A 340 26.19 9.56 1.71
CA GLY A 340 26.30 9.68 0.27
C GLY A 340 27.68 9.27 -0.24
N SER A 341 28.65 10.20 -0.22
CA SER A 341 30.00 9.97 -0.77
C SER A 341 31.10 9.83 0.29
N GLU A 342 30.82 10.15 1.55
CA GLU A 342 31.72 9.92 2.67
C GLU A 342 31.49 8.51 3.21
N TYR A 343 32.18 7.51 2.66
CA TYR A 343 32.00 6.10 3.04
C TYR A 343 32.25 5.86 4.53
N THR A 344 31.19 5.89 5.34
CA THR A 344 31.14 5.28 6.67
C THR A 344 30.18 4.09 6.62
N THR A 345 30.36 3.12 7.52
CA THR A 345 29.46 1.95 7.59
C THR A 345 28.23 2.20 8.45
N ASP A 346 28.17 3.37 9.10
CA ASP A 346 27.26 3.60 10.22
C ASP A 346 25.87 4.06 9.72
N ASP A 347 25.76 4.48 8.46
CA ASP A 347 24.54 5.00 7.81
C ASP A 347 24.21 4.28 6.49
N GLN A 348 24.37 2.95 6.46
CA GLN A 348 24.18 2.14 5.26
C GLN A 348 23.06 1.11 5.42
N GLY A 349 22.35 0.87 4.33
CA GLY A 349 21.31 -0.15 4.24
C GLY A 349 21.16 -0.68 2.82
N ALA A 350 20.51 -1.84 2.66
CA ALA A 350 20.29 -2.44 1.36
C ALA A 350 18.89 -3.08 1.25
N LEU A 351 18.32 -3.01 0.05
CA LEU A 351 17.10 -3.70 -0.35
C LEU A 351 17.44 -4.70 -1.45
N HIS A 352 17.12 -5.97 -1.20
CA HIS A 352 17.37 -7.07 -2.13
C HIS A 352 16.04 -7.64 -2.63
N LEU A 353 15.69 -7.38 -3.89
CA LEU A 353 14.48 -7.88 -4.52
C LEU A 353 14.83 -9.07 -5.42
N VAL A 354 14.57 -10.29 -4.94
CA VAL A 354 14.96 -11.53 -5.63
C VAL A 354 13.83 -12.04 -6.53
N GLY A 355 14.17 -12.45 -7.75
CA GLY A 355 13.24 -13.12 -8.65
C GLY A 355 12.04 -12.26 -9.08
N VAL A 356 12.27 -10.95 -9.27
CA VAL A 356 11.22 -10.02 -9.66
C VAL A 356 10.90 -10.10 -11.14
N VAL A 357 9.63 -9.89 -11.45
CA VAL A 357 9.11 -9.66 -12.79
C VAL A 357 8.51 -8.26 -12.79
N TYR A 358 8.74 -7.50 -13.87
CA TYR A 358 8.30 -6.11 -13.96
C TYR A 358 6.80 -5.92 -14.16
#